data_AF-A0A957U433-F1
#
_entry.id   AF-A0A957U433-F1
#
_cell.length_a   1.000
_cell.length_b   1.000
_cell.length_c   1.000
_cell.angle_alpha   90.00
_cell.angle_beta   90.00
_cell.angle_gamma   90.00
#
_symmetry.space_group_name_H-M   'P 1'
#
loop_
_entity.id
_entity.type
_entity.pdbx_description
1 polymer ?
#
loop_
_entity_poly.entity_id
_entity_poly.type
_entity_poly.pdbx_seq_one_letter_code
_entity_poly.pdbx_strand_id
1 'polypeptide(L)' 'MEAGLRVYVKRQQEQVEIDTLRRTALPDVCPKCGSPLAADTVKWTNAVDATCPYCGSRVTTT' A
#
# COMPACT_ATOMS: atom_id res chain seq x y z
N MET A 1 8.30 -15.59 -29.53
CA MET A 1 8.53 -14.35 -28.74
C MET A 1 7.36 -14.07 -27.78
N GLU A 2 6.73 -15.11 -27.21
CA GLU A 2 5.49 -14.94 -26.41
C GLU A 2 5.72 -14.95 -24.88
N ALA A 3 6.89 -15.38 -24.41
CA ALA A 3 7.17 -15.53 -22.99
C ALA A 3 7.24 -14.20 -22.23
N GLY A 4 7.75 -13.13 -22.85
CA GLY A 4 7.93 -11.82 -22.20
C GLY A 4 6.62 -11.14 -21.82
N LEU A 5 5.60 -11.21 -22.68
CA LEU A 5 4.30 -10.61 -22.42
C LEU A 5 3.59 -11.29 -21.24
N ARG A 6 3.67 -12.62 -21.17
CA ARG A 6 3.07 -13.39 -20.06
C ARG A 6 3.70 -13.04 -18.70
N VAL A 7 5.02 -12.85 -18.66
CA VAL A 7 5.74 -12.39 -17.45
C VAL A 7 5.32 -10.98 -17.04
N TYR A 8 5.18 -10.06 -18.01
CA TYR A 8 4.75 -8.69 -17.76
C TYR A 8 3.36 -8.62 -17.14
N VAL A 9 2.39 -9.35 -17.70
CA VAL A 9 1.00 -9.38 -17.19
C VAL A 9 0.93 -9.92 -15.76
N LYS A 10 1.69 -10.98 -15.44
CA LYS A 10 1.72 -11.55 -14.08
C LYS A 10 2.21 -10.52 -13.05
N ARG A 11 3.27 -9.77 -13.36
CA ARG A 11 3.79 -8.73 -12.46
C ARG A 11 2.83 -7.55 -12.27
N GLN A 12 2.06 -7.22 -13.30
CA GLN A 12 0.99 -6.21 -13.21
C GLN A 12 -0.14 -6.66 -12.28
N GLN A 13 -0.61 -7.91 -12.42
CA GLN A 13 -1.63 -8.47 -11.53
C GLN A 13 -1.20 -8.45 -10.06
N GLU A 14 0.03 -8.87 -9.77
CA GLU A 14 0.58 -8.84 -8.41
C GLU A 14 0.58 -7.42 -7.82
N GLN A 15 0.95 -6.42 -8.61
CA GLN A 15 0.93 -5.02 -8.15
C GLN A 15 -0.48 -4.50 -7.89
N VAL A 16 -1.45 -4.84 -8.75
CA VAL A 16 -2.86 -4.46 -8.57
C VAL A 16 -3.44 -5.07 -7.31
N GLU A 17 -3.13 -6.34 -7.04
CA GLU A 17 -3.59 -7.02 -5.83
C GLU A 17 -3.00 -6.38 -4.57
N ILE A 18 -1.70 -6.09 -4.57
CA ILE A 18 -1.04 -5.39 -3.47
C ILE A 18 -1.61 -3.98 -3.27
N ASP A 19 -1.88 -3.22 -4.34
CA ASP A 19 -2.54 -1.91 -4.25
C ASP A 19 -3.95 -2.01 -3.66
N THR A 20 -4.71 -3.03 -4.08
CA THR A 20 -6.05 -3.28 -3.55
C THR A 20 -6.00 -3.60 -2.06
N LEU A 21 -5.10 -4.50 -1.64
CA LEU A 21 -4.90 -4.84 -0.23
C LEU A 21 -4.54 -3.61 0.60
N ARG A 22 -3.62 -2.78 0.10
CA ARG A 22 -3.20 -1.53 0.75
C ARG A 22 -4.36 -0.56 0.96
N ARG A 23 -5.23 -0.40 -0.04
CA ARG A 23 -6.43 0.45 0.06
C ARG A 23 -7.43 -0.06 1.10
N THR A 24 -7.57 -1.37 1.24
CA THR A 24 -8.53 -1.96 2.20
C THR A 24 -7.99 -2.12 3.62
N ALA A 25 -6.68 -2.31 3.77
CA ALA A 25 -6.07 -2.66 5.05
C ALA A 25 -5.57 -1.40 5.82
N LEU A 26 -5.37 -0.27 5.13
CA LEU A 26 -4.99 0.98 5.78
C LEU A 26 -6.19 1.58 6.51
N PRO A 27 -6.07 1.94 7.80
CA PRO A 27 -7.11 2.69 8.48
C PRO A 27 -7.22 4.10 7.90
N ASP A 28 -8.45 4.65 7.88
CA ASP A 28 -8.74 6.01 7.38
C ASP A 28 -8.07 7.10 8.24
N VAL A 29 -7.73 6.77 9.49
CA VAL A 29 -7.07 7.68 10.44
C VAL A 29 -5.85 7.05 11.08
N CYS A 30 -4.81 7.86 11.30
CA CYS A 30 -3.59 7.42 11.96
C CYS A 30 -3.86 7.16 13.46
N PRO A 31 -3.60 5.96 13.97
CA PRO A 31 -3.82 5.65 15.40
C PRO A 31 -2.85 6.37 16.34
N LYS A 32 -1.81 7.02 15.82
CA LYS A 32 -0.81 7.75 16.62
C LYS A 32 -1.09 9.25 16.74
N CYS A 33 -1.57 9.90 15.68
CA CYS A 33 -1.80 11.35 15.68
C CYS A 33 -3.24 11.77 15.33
N GLY A 34 -4.08 10.84 14.87
CA GLY A 34 -5.46 11.13 14.44
C GLY A 34 -5.58 11.80 13.06
N SER A 35 -4.47 12.03 12.35
CA SER A 35 -4.51 12.59 10.99
C SER A 35 -5.12 11.61 9.98
N PRO A 36 -5.84 12.10 8.97
CA PRO A 36 -6.42 11.24 7.93
C PRO A 36 -5.31 10.59 7.10
N LEU A 37 -5.39 9.28 6.90
CA LEU A 37 -4.47 8.51 6.08
C LEU A 37 -5.18 8.04 4.82
N ALA A 38 -4.54 8.23 3.67
CA ALA A 38 -5.00 7.66 2.42
C ALA A 38 -3.90 6.77 1.83
N ALA A 39 -4.29 5.63 1.25
CA ALA A 39 -3.34 4.69 0.65
C ALA A 39 -2.44 5.37 -0.40
N ASP A 40 -2.96 6.38 -1.11
CA ASP A 40 -2.21 7.14 -2.11
C ASP A 40 -1.26 8.20 -1.51
N THR A 41 -1.47 8.66 -0.27
CA THR A 41 -0.65 9.72 0.36
C THR A 41 0.41 9.18 1.31
N VAL A 42 0.22 7.96 1.83
CA VAL A 42 1.17 7.33 2.74
C VAL A 42 2.35 6.72 1.99
N LYS A 43 3.52 6.72 2.61
CA LYS A 43 4.69 6.03 2.05
C LYS A 43 4.65 4.56 2.44
N TRP A 44 4.28 3.69 1.50
CA TRP A 44 4.32 2.25 1.70
C TRP A 44 5.76 1.73 1.75
N THR A 45 6.08 1.04 2.84
CA THR A 45 7.38 0.38 3.03
C THR A 45 7.30 -1.11 2.68
N ASN A 46 6.13 -1.74 2.86
CA ASN A 46 5.84 -3.12 2.48
C ASN A 46 4.38 -3.24 1.97
N ALA A 47 3.89 -4.46 1.79
CA ALA A 47 2.48 -4.72 1.47
C ALA A 47 1.53 -4.26 2.59
N VAL A 48 1.95 -4.40 3.85
CA VAL A 48 1.13 -4.18 5.06
C VAL A 48 1.63 -3.06 5.97
N ASP A 49 2.69 -2.36 5.55
CA ASP A 49 3.31 -1.34 6.39
C ASP A 49 3.48 -0.04 5.65
N ALA A 50 2.95 1.03 6.23
CA ALA A 50 3.05 2.39 5.71
C ALA A 50 3.61 3.35 6.77
N THR A 51 4.16 4.46 6.31
CA THR A 51 4.58 5.57 7.18
C THR A 51 3.58 6.71 7.05
N CYS A 52 3.08 7.19 8.19
CA CYS A 52 2.21 8.36 8.27
C CYS A 52 2.98 9.61 7.78
N PRO A 53 2.48 10.33 6.77
CA PRO A 53 3.16 11.50 6.22
C PRO A 53 3.09 12.73 7.15
N TYR A 54 2.21 12.71 8.15
CA TYR A 54 2.03 13.82 9.09
C TYR A 54 2.97 13.74 10.29
N CYS A 55 2.99 12.59 10.99
CA CYS A 55 3.77 12.42 12.21
C CYS A 55 5.00 11.49 12.04
N GLY A 56 5.18 10.88 10.87
CA GLY A 56 6.29 9.95 10.61
C GLY A 56 6.17 8.59 11.31
N SER A 57 5.06 8.32 12.00
CA SER A 57 4.86 7.03 12.68
C SER A 57 4.64 5.91 11.66
N ARG A 58 5.17 4.72 11.99
CA ARG A 58 4.88 3.49 11.27
C ARG A 58 3.47 3.02 11.61
N VAL A 59 2.68 2.74 10.59
CA VAL A 59 1.31 2.23 10.67
C VAL A 59 1.32 0.87 9.99
N THR A 60 1.04 -0.16 10.77
CA THR A 60 0.86 -1.52 10.25
C THR A 60 -0.63 -1.71 10.03
N THR A 61 -0.99 -2.15 8.82
CA THR A 61 -2.35 -2.55 8.49
C THR A 61 -2.67 -3.83 9.25
N THR A 62 -3.79 -3.84 9.99
CA THR A 62 -4.15 -4.99 10.83
C THR A 62 -4.94 -6.04 10.07
#